data_AF-A0A1F3SRE9-F1
#
_entry.id   AF-A0A1F3SRE9-F1
#
_cell.length_a   1.000
_cell.length_b   1.000
_cell.length_c   1.000
_cell.angle_alpha   90.00
_cell.angle_beta   90.00
_cell.angle_gamma   90.00
#
_symmetry.space_group_name_H-M   'P 1'
#
loop_
_entity.id
_entity.type
_entity.pdbx_description
1 polymer ?
#
loop_
_entity_poly.entity_id
_entity_poly.type
_entity_poly.pdbx_seq_one_letter_code
_entity_poly.pdbx_strand_id
1 'polypeptide(L)'
;MKAIKYLVLMTAVFACAVAVNMHRFGYNLNDGFWRTLMFPFEGTVWAPRFTEDNFNKIKQGMSASSVREILGEPLRQDSECSEICFWYYTGQDTGTADFDQRWIVFNNANQVMEIRKSFFID
;
A
#
# COMPACT_ATOMS: atom_id res chain seq x y z
N MET A 1 -17.53 12.28 -36.79
CA MET A 1 -18.08 11.08 -36.10
C MET A 1 -17.04 10.00 -35.76
N LYS A 2 -16.13 9.59 -36.66
CA LYS A 2 -15.14 8.53 -36.35
C LYS A 2 -14.22 8.88 -35.17
N ALA A 3 -13.67 10.08 -35.12
CA ALA A 3 -12.82 10.55 -34.02
C ALA A 3 -13.51 10.47 -32.64
N ILE A 4 -14.80 10.81 -32.56
CA ILE A 4 -15.60 10.71 -31.33
C ILE A 4 -15.73 9.25 -30.88
N LYS A 5 -15.94 8.31 -31.81
CA LYS A 5 -16.00 6.87 -31.48
C LYS A 5 -14.69 6.36 -30.89
N TYR A 6 -13.55 6.75 -31.46
CA TYR A 6 -12.24 6.35 -30.92
C TYR A 6 -11.96 6.97 -29.55
N LEU A 7 -12.32 8.24 -29.36
CA LEU A 7 -12.19 8.88 -28.06
C LEU A 7 -13.01 8.16 -26.99
N VAL A 8 -14.29 7.88 -27.27
CA VAL A 8 -15.17 7.14 -26.35
C VAL A 8 -14.61 5.75 -26.03
N LEU A 9 -14.10 5.05 -27.04
CA LEU A 9 -13.50 3.72 -26.85
C LEU A 9 -12.25 3.79 -25.96
N MET A 10 -11.34 4.74 -26.21
CA MET A 10 -10.13 4.91 -25.40
C MET A 10 -10.46 5.26 -23.94
N THR A 11 -11.42 6.16 -23.71
CA THR A 11 -11.85 6.50 -22.35
C THR A 11 -12.47 5.30 -21.63
N ALA A 12 -13.27 4.49 -22.33
CA ALA A 12 -13.84 3.28 -21.75
C ALA A 12 -12.75 2.24 -21.39
N VAL A 13 -11.77 2.02 -22.28
CA VAL A 13 -10.65 1.11 -22.00
C VAL A 13 -9.83 1.60 -20.81
N PHE A 14 -9.53 2.90 -20.74
CA PHE A 14 -8.79 3.47 -19.63
C PHE A 14 -9.57 3.34 -18.31
N ALA A 15 -10.87 3.62 -18.30
CA ALA A 15 -11.72 3.44 -17.11
C ALA A 15 -11.75 1.97 -16.63
N CYS A 16 -11.82 1.01 -17.56
CA CYS A 16 -11.69 -0.41 -17.24
C CYS A 16 -10.33 -0.74 -16.62
N ALA A 17 -9.24 -0.20 -17.17
CA ALA A 17 -7.90 -0.41 -16.62
C ALA A 17 -7.76 0.16 -15.20
N VAL A 18 -8.38 1.31 -14.92
CA VAL A 18 -8.47 1.88 -13.55
C VAL A 18 -9.20 0.94 -12.61
N ALA A 19 -10.36 0.43 -13.02
CA ALA A 19 -11.14 -0.52 -12.20
C ALA A 19 -10.38 -1.82 -11.93
N VAL A 20 -9.66 -2.35 -12.93
CA VAL A 20 -8.81 -3.54 -12.78
C VAL A 20 -7.69 -3.29 -11.78
N ASN A 21 -6.99 -2.15 -11.88
CA ASN A 21 -5.92 -1.79 -10.94
C ASN A 21 -6.45 -1.59 -9.51
N MET A 22 -7.61 -0.94 -9.35
CA MET A 22 -8.27 -0.81 -8.04
C MET A 22 -8.56 -2.18 -7.43
N HIS A 23 -9.10 -3.11 -8.22
CA HIS A 23 -9.41 -4.45 -7.74
C HIS A 23 -8.14 -5.26 -7.42
N ARG A 24 -7.16 -5.24 -8.31
CA ARG A 24 -5.93 -6.03 -8.19
C ARG A 24 -5.07 -5.60 -7.00
N PHE A 25 -4.96 -4.30 -6.77
CA PHE A 25 -4.05 -3.73 -5.76
C PHE A 25 -4.73 -3.15 -4.53
N GLY A 26 -6.07 -3.20 -4.45
CA GLY A 26 -6.81 -2.63 -3.33
C GLY A 26 -6.76 -1.10 -3.28
N TYR A 27 -6.50 -0.45 -4.42
CA TYR A 27 -6.43 1.01 -4.50
C TYR A 27 -7.81 1.67 -4.40
N ASN A 28 -7.85 2.87 -3.82
CA ASN A 28 -8.99 3.78 -4.01
C ASN A 28 -8.98 4.36 -5.45
N LEU A 29 -10.00 5.15 -5.80
CA LEU A 29 -10.14 5.70 -7.15
C LEU A 29 -8.97 6.61 -7.57
N ASN A 30 -8.47 7.45 -6.66
CA ASN A 30 -7.38 8.37 -6.95
C ASN A 30 -6.08 7.61 -7.23
N ASP A 31 -5.76 6.64 -6.36
CA ASP A 31 -4.56 5.82 -6.51
C ASP A 31 -4.65 4.92 -7.76
N GLY A 32 -5.83 4.34 -8.01
CA GLY A 32 -6.12 3.56 -9.23
C GLY A 32 -5.95 4.37 -10.51
N PHE A 33 -6.41 5.63 -10.53
CA PHE A 33 -6.25 6.54 -11.67
C PHE A 33 -4.77 6.83 -11.96
N TRP A 34 -4.03 7.31 -10.97
CA TRP A 34 -2.62 7.71 -11.16
C TRP A 34 -1.72 6.51 -11.45
N ARG A 35 -1.97 5.36 -10.82
CA ARG A 35 -1.21 4.13 -11.11
C ARG A 35 -1.50 3.61 -12.51
N THR A 36 -2.75 3.61 -12.96
CA THR A 36 -3.07 3.22 -14.34
C THR A 36 -2.40 4.13 -15.37
N LEU A 37 -2.26 5.43 -15.07
CA LEU A 37 -1.62 6.38 -15.97
C LEU A 37 -0.10 6.21 -16.03
N MET A 38 0.55 5.97 -14.88
CA MET A 38 2.02 6.02 -14.77
C MET A 38 2.69 4.64 -14.77
N PHE A 39 2.08 3.66 -14.09
CA PHE A 39 2.62 2.31 -13.87
C PHE A 39 1.51 1.26 -13.98
N PRO A 40 0.94 1.04 -15.17
CA PRO A 40 -0.31 0.27 -15.36
C PRO A 40 -0.23 -1.23 -15.02
N PHE A 41 0.97 -1.77 -14.85
CA PHE A 41 1.21 -3.21 -14.69
C PHE A 41 1.83 -3.60 -13.35
N GLU A 42 2.20 -2.62 -12.52
CA GLU A 42 2.93 -2.82 -11.28
C GLU A 42 2.31 -2.01 -10.14
N GLY A 43 2.36 -2.56 -8.93
CA GLY A 43 1.66 -1.97 -7.82
C GLY A 43 2.21 -2.30 -6.45
N THR A 44 1.76 -1.52 -5.49
CA THR A 44 1.90 -1.77 -4.07
C THR A 44 0.74 -2.64 -3.62
N VAL A 45 1.05 -3.78 -3.04
CA VAL A 45 0.05 -4.57 -2.30
C VAL A 45 -0.08 -3.95 -0.92
N TRP A 46 -1.30 -3.63 -0.52
CA TRP A 46 -1.62 -3.03 0.78
C TRP A 46 -2.28 -4.04 1.71
N ALA A 47 -2.04 -3.93 3.01
CA ALA A 47 -2.78 -4.70 4.00
C ALA A 47 -4.29 -4.39 3.95
N PRO A 48 -5.19 -5.36 4.19
CA PRO A 48 -6.63 -5.22 3.90
C PRO A 48 -7.34 -4.05 4.59
N ARG A 49 -6.89 -3.63 5.77
CA ARG A 49 -7.47 -2.52 6.55
C ARG A 49 -6.61 -1.26 6.52
N PHE A 50 -5.56 -1.25 5.71
CA PHE A 50 -4.67 -0.12 5.59
C PHE A 50 -5.38 1.07 4.95
N THR A 51 -5.19 2.25 5.54
CA THR A 51 -5.47 3.53 4.90
C THR A 51 -4.36 4.50 5.29
N GLU A 52 -4.02 5.43 4.41
CA GLU A 52 -3.04 6.49 4.73
C GLU A 52 -3.48 7.31 5.96
N ASP A 53 -4.78 7.58 6.11
CA ASP A 53 -5.32 8.29 7.27
C ASP A 53 -5.10 7.55 8.57
N ASN A 54 -5.28 6.22 8.59
CA ASN A 54 -4.98 5.42 9.77
C ASN A 54 -3.48 5.33 10.01
N PHE A 55 -2.67 5.24 8.96
CA PHE A 55 -1.21 5.19 9.09
C PHE A 55 -0.65 6.49 9.69
N ASN A 56 -1.17 7.64 9.28
CA ASN A 56 -0.78 8.94 9.82
C ASN A 56 -1.16 9.13 11.30
N LYS A 57 -2.01 8.27 11.88
CA LYS A 57 -2.33 8.27 13.32
C LYS A 57 -1.27 7.56 14.17
N ILE A 58 -0.43 6.72 13.56
CA ILE A 58 0.59 5.97 14.29
C ILE A 58 1.70 6.91 14.76
N LYS A 59 2.15 6.69 15.99
CA LYS A 59 3.20 7.50 16.64
C LYS A 59 4.21 6.60 17.34
N GLN A 60 5.44 7.07 17.45
CA GLN A 60 6.46 6.43 18.28
C GLN A 60 5.95 6.26 19.72
N GLY A 61 6.30 5.13 20.33
CA GLY A 61 5.87 4.72 21.66
C GLY A 61 4.51 4.00 21.72
N MET A 62 3.71 4.00 20.64
CA MET A 62 2.45 3.23 20.61
C MET A 62 2.71 1.72 20.78
N SER A 63 1.83 1.01 21.47
CA SER A 63 1.93 -0.44 21.59
C SER A 63 1.54 -1.14 20.28
N ALA A 64 2.10 -2.33 20.03
CA ALA A 64 1.71 -3.18 18.91
C ALA A 64 0.19 -3.46 18.87
N SER A 65 -0.45 -3.59 20.04
CA SER A 65 -1.92 -3.73 20.13
C SER A 65 -2.67 -2.50 19.61
N SER A 66 -2.23 -1.29 19.97
CA SER A 66 -2.84 -0.04 19.51
C SER A 66 -2.66 0.13 18.00
N VAL A 67 -1.47 -0.22 17.48
CA VAL A 67 -1.21 -0.20 16.03
C VAL A 67 -2.15 -1.15 15.29
N ARG A 68 -2.32 -2.38 15.80
CA ARG A 68 -3.23 -3.38 15.21
C ARG A 68 -4.69 -2.94 15.26
N GLU A 69 -5.12 -2.23 16.29
CA GLU A 69 -6.48 -1.68 16.36
C GLU A 69 -6.72 -0.63 15.26
N ILE A 70 -5.72 0.21 14.99
CA ILE A 70 -5.80 1.30 14.01
C ILE A 70 -5.65 0.79 12.56
N LEU A 71 -4.65 -0.05 12.30
CA LEU A 71 -4.25 -0.48 10.95
C LEU A 71 -4.75 -1.89 10.57
N GLY A 72 -5.19 -2.68 11.54
CA GLY A 72 -5.42 -4.12 11.35
C GLY A 72 -4.11 -4.91 11.30
N GLU A 73 -4.22 -6.16 10.81
CA GLU A 73 -3.06 -7.03 10.63
C GLU A 73 -2.16 -6.57 9.48
N PRO A 74 -0.83 -6.66 9.62
CA PRO A 74 0.09 -6.42 8.51
C PRO A 74 0.03 -7.57 7.49
N LEU A 75 0.58 -7.34 6.29
CA LEU A 75 0.74 -8.40 5.26
C LEU A 75 1.72 -9.47 5.71
N ARG A 76 2.78 -9.03 6.40
CA ARG A 76 3.83 -9.87 6.97
C ARG A 76 4.30 -9.22 8.27
N GLN A 77 4.76 -10.04 9.20
CA GLN A 77 5.50 -9.58 10.38
C GLN A 77 6.65 -10.56 10.63
N ASP A 78 7.75 -10.07 11.21
CA ASP A 78 8.81 -10.96 11.68
C ASP A 78 8.27 -11.83 12.83
N SER A 79 8.70 -13.09 12.89
CA SER A 79 8.15 -14.09 13.82
C SER A 79 8.59 -13.88 15.27
N GLU A 80 9.72 -13.22 15.50
CA GLU A 80 10.30 -12.99 16.82
C GLU A 80 10.78 -11.54 16.96
N CYS A 81 10.48 -10.92 18.11
CA CYS A 81 10.88 -9.55 18.42
C CYS A 81 11.93 -9.58 19.54
N SER A 82 13.16 -9.98 19.20
CA SER A 82 14.26 -10.08 20.16
C SER A 82 14.86 -8.71 20.49
N GLU A 83 15.15 -7.90 19.45
CA GLU A 83 15.63 -6.53 19.59
C GLU A 83 14.72 -5.56 18.85
N ILE A 84 14.48 -5.86 17.56
CA ILE A 84 13.57 -5.15 16.68
C ILE A 84 12.72 -6.15 15.92
N CYS A 85 11.49 -5.78 15.58
CA CYS A 85 10.68 -6.53 14.63
C CYS A 85 9.93 -5.60 13.70
N PHE A 86 9.76 -6.05 12.46
CA PHE A 86 9.11 -5.29 11.42
C PHE A 86 7.70 -5.82 11.16
N TRP A 87 6.76 -4.89 11.03
CA TRP A 87 5.44 -5.13 10.49
C TRP A 87 5.33 -4.45 9.13
N TYR A 88 5.06 -5.26 8.11
CA TYR A 88 5.04 -4.85 6.71
C TYR A 88 3.58 -4.64 6.30
N TYR A 89 3.11 -3.39 6.24
CA TYR A 89 1.75 -3.08 5.77
C TYR A 89 1.67 -2.91 4.25
N THR A 90 2.82 -2.87 3.58
CA THR A 90 2.92 -2.87 2.13
C THR A 90 4.01 -3.80 1.64
N GLY A 91 3.86 -4.28 0.41
CA GLY A 91 4.85 -5.08 -0.30
C GLY A 91 4.75 -4.91 -1.82
N GLN A 92 5.70 -5.53 -2.51
CA GLN A 92 5.73 -5.57 -3.96
C GLN A 92 4.63 -6.51 -4.50
N ASP A 93 4.03 -6.18 -5.64
CA ASP A 93 3.16 -7.11 -6.37
C ASP A 93 3.94 -8.21 -7.10
N THR A 94 5.10 -7.85 -7.64
CA THR A 94 6.05 -8.80 -8.26
C THR A 94 7.41 -8.64 -7.62
N GLY A 95 8.29 -9.64 -7.73
CA GLY A 95 9.61 -9.59 -7.07
C GLY A 95 10.54 -8.44 -7.51
N THR A 96 10.16 -7.67 -8.55
CA THR A 96 10.92 -6.53 -9.09
C THR A 96 10.11 -5.24 -9.15
N ALA A 97 8.91 -5.21 -8.55
CA ALA A 97 8.06 -4.02 -8.60
C ALA A 97 8.51 -2.99 -7.57
N ASP A 98 8.53 -1.73 -7.97
CA ASP A 98 8.62 -0.60 -7.06
C ASP A 98 7.33 -0.48 -6.23
N PHE A 99 7.43 -0.07 -4.96
CA PHE A 99 6.25 0.05 -4.12
C PHE A 99 6.35 1.13 -3.04
N ASP A 100 5.19 1.61 -2.59
CA ASP A 100 5.07 2.51 -1.46
C ASP A 100 5.37 1.76 -0.16
N GLN A 101 6.51 2.02 0.47
CA GLN A 101 6.88 1.41 1.75
C GLN A 101 6.10 2.07 2.90
N ARG A 102 5.35 1.28 3.65
CA ARG A 102 4.66 1.67 4.89
C ARG A 102 4.87 0.59 5.94
N TRP A 103 5.97 0.68 6.66
CA TRP A 103 6.35 -0.34 7.65
C TRP A 103 6.43 0.28 9.03
N ILE A 104 6.14 -0.53 10.05
CA ILE A 104 6.25 -0.14 11.45
C ILE A 104 7.32 -1.01 12.09
N VAL A 105 8.27 -0.38 12.79
CA VAL A 105 9.33 -1.09 13.52
C VAL A 105 9.03 -0.99 15.00
N PHE A 106 9.04 -2.13 15.68
CA PHE A 106 8.87 -2.21 17.12
C PHE A 106 10.20 -2.54 17.79
N ASN A 107 10.36 -2.10 19.04
CA ASN A 107 11.42 -2.55 19.93
C ASN A 107 11.00 -3.83 20.69
N ASN A 108 11.92 -4.39 21.48
CA ASN A 108 11.67 -5.54 22.36
C ASN A 108 10.55 -5.33 23.42
N ALA A 109 10.17 -4.09 23.71
CA ALA A 109 9.02 -3.76 24.55
C ALA A 109 7.68 -3.73 23.79
N ASN A 110 7.66 -4.15 22.52
CA ASN A 110 6.51 -4.10 21.61
C ASN A 110 5.93 -2.69 21.44
N GLN A 111 6.80 -1.68 21.46
CA GLN A 111 6.44 -0.29 21.22
C GLN A 111 7.03 0.20 19.91
N VAL A 112 6.28 1.04 19.19
CA VAL A 112 6.71 1.65 17.93
C VAL A 112 7.99 2.45 18.18
N MET A 113 9.07 2.03 17.54
CA MET A 113 10.35 2.71 17.58
C MET A 113 10.57 3.56 16.32
N GLU A 114 10.12 3.07 15.16
CA GLU A 114 10.30 3.74 13.86
C GLU A 114 9.06 3.54 12.98
N ILE A 115 8.73 4.57 12.18
CA ILE A 115 7.66 4.54 11.19
C ILE A 115 8.31 4.80 9.84
N ARG A 116 8.36 3.79 8.97
CA ARG A 116 8.96 3.90 7.63
C ARG A 116 7.93 4.28 6.60
N LYS A 117 8.13 5.45 5.99
CA LYS A 117 7.35 5.97 4.87
C LYS A 117 8.32 6.38 3.77
N SER A 118 8.43 5.57 2.72
CA SER A 118 9.30 5.85 1.59
C SER A 118 8.72 5.23 0.31
N PHE A 119 9.41 5.45 -0.81
CA PHE A 119 9.18 4.72 -2.05
C PHE A 119 10.36 3.76 -2.23
N PHE A 120 10.11 2.46 -2.23
CA PHE A 120 11.13 1.44 -2.43
C PHE A 120 11.30 1.21 -3.93
N ILE A 121 12.56 1.22 -4.36
CA ILE A 121 12.98 0.97 -5.74
C ILE A 121 13.87 -0.28 -5.70
N ASP A 122 13.55 -1.28 -6.52
CA ASP A 122 14.38 -2.48 -6.71
C ASP A 122 15.42 -2.28 -7.82
#